data_AF-A0A5C3M5S2-F1
#
_entry.id   AF-A0A5C3M5S2-F1
#
_cell.length_a   1.000
_cell.length_b   1.000
_cell.length_c   1.000
_cell.angle_alpha   90.00
_cell.angle_beta   90.00
_cell.angle_gamma   90.00
#
_symmetry.space_group_name_H-M   'P 1'
#
loop_
_entity.id
_entity.type
_entity.pdbx_description
1 polymer ?
#
loop_
_entity_poly.entity_id
_entity_poly.type
_entity_poly.pdbx_seq_one_letter_code
_entity_poly.pdbx_strand_id
1 'polypeptide(L)'
;MLFTSLLPRLCTAAPRLARPLTTKGVQRPIPSPRGIDSLPPAHLAHSLTSTSNVETIATPDDFLKAIGRESETKLSVESWEELWKTSGEKLKESGLAVRDRRYILWCMEKYRQGLAIKDFAHEPRPKKTVRGWGPKVQNGKRIRSRRDKYK
;
A
#
# COMPACT_ATOMS: atom_id res chain seq x y z
N MET A 1 52.03 -22.62 -46.00
CA MET A 1 52.03 -21.56 -44.98
C MET A 1 50.62 -21.00 -44.86
N LEU A 2 49.89 -21.29 -43.78
CA LEU A 2 48.64 -20.57 -43.42
C LEU A 2 48.54 -20.56 -41.89
N PHE A 3 48.89 -19.43 -41.26
CA PHE A 3 48.64 -19.17 -39.84
C PHE A 3 47.28 -18.46 -39.72
N THR A 4 46.29 -19.10 -39.09
CA THR A 4 45.02 -18.47 -38.72
C THR A 4 45.17 -17.76 -37.38
N SER A 5 45.00 -16.44 -37.37
CA SER A 5 45.04 -15.61 -36.17
C SER A 5 43.74 -15.73 -35.37
N LEU A 6 43.86 -16.12 -34.10
CA LEU A 6 42.78 -16.14 -33.12
C LEU A 6 42.81 -14.80 -32.37
N LEU A 7 41.84 -13.92 -32.59
CA LEU A 7 41.70 -12.69 -31.80
C LEU A 7 40.96 -12.99 -30.48
N PRO A 8 41.47 -12.52 -29.32
CA PRO A 8 40.77 -12.66 -28.06
C PRO A 8 39.62 -11.64 -27.95
N ARG A 9 38.42 -12.12 -27.65
CA ARG A 9 37.29 -11.26 -27.25
C ARG A 9 37.57 -10.65 -25.88
N LEU A 10 37.70 -9.32 -25.83
CA LEU A 10 37.71 -8.56 -24.59
C LEU A 10 36.29 -8.51 -24.02
N CYS A 11 36.08 -9.19 -22.89
CA CYS A 11 34.85 -9.06 -22.08
C CYS A 11 34.94 -7.78 -21.25
N THR A 12 34.26 -6.72 -21.67
CA THR A 12 34.10 -5.50 -20.88
C THR A 12 33.06 -5.71 -19.78
N ALA A 13 33.51 -5.79 -18.52
CA ALA A 13 32.63 -5.82 -17.36
C ALA A 13 31.97 -4.44 -17.19
N ALA A 14 30.66 -4.35 -17.45
CA ALA A 14 29.91 -3.13 -17.24
C ALA A 14 29.94 -2.72 -15.74
N PRO A 15 30.17 -1.44 -15.40
CA PRO A 15 30.14 -0.99 -14.02
C PRO A 15 28.72 -1.16 -13.47
N ARG A 16 28.59 -1.98 -12.42
CA ARG A 16 27.35 -2.05 -11.64
C ARG A 16 27.14 -0.69 -10.99
N LEU A 17 26.16 0.07 -11.50
CA LEU A 17 25.69 1.28 -10.84
C LEU A 17 25.29 0.93 -9.40
N ALA A 18 26.12 1.35 -8.44
CA ALA A 18 25.84 1.17 -7.03
C ALA A 18 24.56 1.94 -6.71
N ARG A 19 23.49 1.21 -6.36
CA ARG A 19 22.26 1.86 -5.86
C ARG A 19 22.61 2.59 -4.56
N PRO A 20 22.29 3.89 -4.43
CA PRO A 20 22.51 4.59 -3.17
C PRO A 20 21.68 3.92 -2.06
N LEU A 21 22.30 3.72 -0.90
CA LEU A 21 21.68 3.15 0.30
C LEU A 21 20.65 4.08 0.97
N THR A 22 20.32 5.21 0.32
CA THR A 22 19.33 6.14 0.86
C THR A 22 17.91 5.63 0.57
N THR A 23 17.11 5.52 1.63
CA THR A 23 15.71 5.13 1.49
C THR A 23 14.95 6.30 0.86
N LYS A 24 14.43 6.12 -0.36
CA LYS A 24 13.69 7.14 -1.12
C LYS A 24 12.57 7.83 -0.34
N GLY A 25 12.09 7.27 0.78
CA GLY A 25 11.03 7.84 1.61
C GLY A 25 11.43 9.14 2.32
N VAL A 26 12.70 9.26 2.74
CA VAL A 26 13.20 10.41 3.53
C VAL A 26 13.30 11.70 2.70
N GLN A 27 13.50 11.56 1.38
CA GLN A 27 13.73 12.70 0.48
C GLN A 27 12.44 13.23 -0.18
N ARG A 28 11.27 12.66 0.10
CA ARG A 28 10.04 13.04 -0.61
C ARG A 28 9.39 14.26 0.04
N PRO A 29 8.79 15.16 -0.76
CA PRO A 29 8.01 16.25 -0.21
C PRO A 29 6.85 15.70 0.64
N ILE A 30 6.59 16.37 1.75
CA ILE A 30 5.46 16.09 2.62
C ILE A 30 4.21 16.64 1.92
N PRO A 31 3.18 15.82 1.67
CA PRO A 31 1.94 16.33 1.10
C PRO A 31 1.24 17.21 2.13
N SER A 32 0.72 18.35 1.67
CA SER A 32 -0.15 19.19 2.51
C SER A 32 -1.38 18.39 2.96
N PRO A 33 -1.83 18.54 4.23
CA PRO A 33 -3.10 17.99 4.64
C PRO A 33 -4.20 18.56 3.74
N ARG A 34 -5.00 17.69 3.15
CA ARG A 34 -6.13 18.09 2.30
C ARG A 34 -7.26 18.58 3.20
N GLY A 35 -7.08 19.79 3.72
CA GLY A 35 -8.04 20.56 4.52
C GLY A 35 -8.41 21.87 3.81
N ILE A 36 -9.58 22.40 4.17
CA ILE A 36 -10.26 23.55 3.56
C ILE A 36 -9.40 24.84 3.63
N ASP A 37 -8.41 24.89 4.52
CA ASP A 37 -7.67 26.11 4.88
C ASP A 37 -6.58 26.55 3.88
N SER A 38 -6.36 25.80 2.79
CA SER A 38 -5.37 26.13 1.76
C SER A 38 -5.91 26.93 0.57
N LEU A 39 -7.22 27.26 0.57
CA LEU A 39 -7.84 28.01 -0.52
C LEU A 39 -7.99 29.50 -0.14
N PRO A 40 -7.30 30.43 -0.83
CA PRO A 40 -7.61 31.85 -0.71
C PRO A 40 -9.06 32.11 -1.18
N PRO A 41 -9.82 33.00 -0.50
CA PRO A 41 -11.26 33.16 -0.70
C PRO A 41 -11.70 33.76 -2.05
N ALA A 42 -10.83 33.84 -3.07
CA ALA A 42 -11.00 34.74 -4.21
C ALA A 42 -11.47 34.12 -5.54
N HIS A 43 -11.73 32.81 -5.65
CA HIS A 43 -12.13 32.17 -6.92
C HIS A 43 -13.46 31.40 -6.88
N LEU A 44 -14.33 31.72 -5.92
CA LEU A 44 -15.69 31.18 -5.85
C LEU A 44 -16.58 31.84 -6.92
N ALA A 45 -16.60 31.29 -8.14
CA ALA A 45 -17.71 31.54 -9.07
C ALA A 45 -17.95 30.46 -10.13
N HIS A 46 -16.99 29.59 -10.46
CA HIS A 46 -17.15 28.68 -11.61
C HIS A 46 -16.65 27.26 -11.33
N SER A 47 -17.36 26.50 -10.49
CA SER A 47 -17.40 25.03 -10.56
C SER A 47 -18.42 24.49 -9.54
N LEU A 48 -19.70 24.60 -9.87
CA LEU A 48 -20.76 23.83 -9.21
C LEU A 48 -21.04 22.57 -10.02
N THR A 49 -20.03 21.74 -10.28
CA THR A 49 -20.21 20.41 -10.88
C THR A 49 -19.08 19.49 -10.48
N SER A 50 -19.20 18.85 -9.32
CA SER A 50 -18.93 17.41 -9.11
C SER A 50 -19.05 17.08 -7.62
N THR A 51 -20.14 16.39 -7.29
CA THR A 51 -20.34 15.62 -6.07
C THR A 51 -19.30 14.51 -5.97
N SER A 52 -18.09 14.82 -5.51
CA SER A 52 -17.13 13.81 -5.04
C SER A 52 -16.64 14.24 -3.67
N ASN A 53 -17.02 13.44 -2.68
CA ASN A 53 -16.74 13.58 -1.25
C ASN A 53 -15.24 13.82 -1.02
N VAL A 54 -14.82 15.10 -0.92
CA VAL A 54 -13.49 15.49 -0.49
C VAL A 54 -13.46 15.24 1.02
N GLU A 55 -12.87 14.12 1.43
CA GLU A 55 -12.63 13.87 2.84
C GLU A 55 -11.64 14.92 3.34
N THR A 56 -12.12 15.82 4.21
CA THR A 56 -11.31 16.79 4.92
C THR A 56 -10.39 16.04 5.88
N ILE A 57 -9.11 15.95 5.55
CA ILE A 57 -8.12 15.23 6.36
C ILE A 57 -7.08 16.24 6.82
N ALA A 58 -7.25 16.69 8.06
CA ALA A 58 -6.34 17.61 8.72
C ALA A 58 -5.36 16.87 9.65
N THR A 59 -5.84 15.82 10.31
CA THR A 59 -5.11 15.13 11.40
C THR A 59 -4.51 13.80 10.91
N PRO A 60 -3.33 13.37 11.40
CA PRO A 60 -2.81 12.03 11.13
C PRO A 60 -3.81 10.93 11.53
N ASP A 61 -4.53 11.09 12.65
CA ASP A 61 -5.55 10.14 13.10
C ASP A 61 -6.71 10.00 12.12
N ASP A 62 -7.15 11.11 11.51
CA ASP A 62 -8.22 11.10 10.51
C ASP A 62 -7.78 10.32 9.26
N PHE A 63 -6.52 10.48 8.86
CA PHE A 63 -5.93 9.69 7.79
C PHE A 63 -5.91 8.19 8.13
N LEU A 64 -5.50 7.83 9.35
CA LEU A 64 -5.41 6.44 9.79
C LEU A 64 -6.78 5.77 9.94
N LYS A 65 -7.79 6.53 10.36
CA LYS A 65 -9.21 6.12 10.36
C LYS A 65 -9.72 5.88 8.94
N ALA A 66 -9.45 6.81 8.03
CA ALA A 66 -9.93 6.76 6.65
C ALA A 66 -9.39 5.55 5.86
N ILE A 67 -8.12 5.17 6.08
CA ILE A 67 -7.53 3.99 5.41
C ILE A 67 -8.05 2.65 5.99
N GLY A 68 -8.64 2.66 7.19
CA GLY A 68 -9.20 1.50 7.88
C GLY A 68 -8.18 0.46 8.35
N ARG A 69 -8.61 -0.81 8.42
CA ARG A 69 -7.82 -1.97 8.87
C ARG A 69 -7.25 -1.85 10.30
N GLU A 70 -7.99 -1.13 11.15
CA GLU A 70 -7.62 -0.84 12.54
C GLU A 70 -6.24 -0.14 12.62
N SER A 71 -5.91 0.70 11.63
CA SER A 71 -4.60 1.35 11.56
C SER A 71 -4.42 2.41 12.65
N GLU A 72 -5.51 3.06 13.08
CA GLU A 72 -5.56 4.01 14.20
C GLU A 72 -5.09 3.39 15.53
N THR A 73 -5.46 2.14 15.80
CA THR A 73 -5.13 1.48 17.07
C THR A 73 -3.68 1.01 17.09
N LYS A 74 -3.09 0.77 15.92
CA LYS A 74 -1.75 0.16 15.78
C LYS A 74 -0.63 1.19 15.70
N LEU A 75 -0.96 2.43 15.36
CA LEU A 75 0.00 3.51 15.18
C LEU A 75 -0.62 4.80 15.71
N SER A 76 -0.12 5.28 16.83
CA SER A 76 -0.45 6.60 17.39
C SER A 76 0.68 7.55 16.98
N VAL A 77 0.36 8.61 16.24
CA VAL A 77 1.32 9.64 15.85
C VAL A 77 0.67 11.01 16.02
N GLU A 78 1.33 11.87 16.78
CA GLU A 78 0.81 13.18 17.15
C GLU A 78 0.96 14.23 16.04
N SER A 79 1.98 14.09 15.18
CA SER A 79 2.31 15.09 14.16
C SER A 79 2.14 14.58 12.73
N TRP A 80 1.50 15.40 11.89
CA TRP A 80 1.38 15.14 10.45
C TRP A 80 2.76 14.94 9.81
N GLU A 81 3.72 15.80 10.13
CA GLU A 81 5.06 15.72 9.57
C GLU A 81 5.79 14.44 9.99
N GLU A 82 5.60 14.02 11.25
CA GLU A 82 6.20 12.79 11.77
C GLU A 82 5.66 11.59 10.99
N LEU A 83 4.34 11.51 10.79
CA LEU A 83 3.70 10.46 10.00
C LEU A 83 4.34 10.35 8.61
N TRP A 84 4.52 11.46 7.91
CA TRP A 84 5.07 11.49 6.55
C TRP A 84 6.58 11.26 6.44
N LYS A 85 7.32 11.53 7.52
CA LYS A 85 8.75 11.23 7.65
C LYS A 85 9.00 9.78 8.12
N THR A 86 7.98 9.05 8.58
CA THR A 86 8.15 7.66 9.03
C THR A 86 8.70 6.76 7.92
N SER A 87 9.65 5.91 8.30
CA SER A 87 10.22 4.88 7.43
C SER A 87 9.71 3.49 7.83
N GLY A 88 9.84 2.51 6.93
CA GLY A 88 9.46 1.13 7.24
C GLY A 88 10.24 0.51 8.41
N GLU A 89 11.42 1.03 8.72
CA GLU A 89 12.24 0.64 9.88
C GLU A 89 11.66 1.23 11.17
N LYS A 90 11.28 2.51 11.17
CA LYS A 90 10.59 3.14 12.31
C LYS A 90 9.28 2.45 12.64
N LEU A 91 8.51 2.09 11.61
CA LEU A 91 7.29 1.30 11.79
C LEU A 91 7.57 -0.13 12.28
N LYS A 92 8.76 -0.69 12.03
CA LYS A 92 9.16 -2.00 12.56
C LYS A 92 9.55 -1.88 14.03
N GLU A 93 10.24 -0.82 14.41
CA GLU A 93 10.61 -0.50 15.80
C GLU A 93 9.36 -0.33 16.68
N SER A 94 8.28 0.26 16.15
CA SER A 94 6.99 0.37 16.86
C SER A 94 6.17 -0.93 16.93
N GLY A 95 6.70 -2.06 16.44
CA GLY A 95 6.07 -3.37 16.61
C GLY A 95 4.94 -3.70 15.63
N LEU A 96 4.68 -2.88 14.61
CA LEU A 96 3.64 -3.19 13.61
C LEU A 96 3.95 -4.47 12.85
N ALA A 97 2.93 -5.24 12.47
CA ALA A 97 3.10 -6.39 11.60
C ALA A 97 3.55 -5.99 10.19
N VAL A 98 4.34 -6.83 9.51
CA VAL A 98 4.88 -6.56 8.15
C VAL A 98 3.78 -6.14 7.16
N ARG A 99 2.60 -6.77 7.24
CA ARG A 99 1.46 -6.50 6.35
C ARG A 99 0.89 -5.09 6.55
N ASP A 100 0.85 -4.62 7.79
CA ASP A 100 0.24 -3.34 8.13
C ASP A 100 1.21 -2.20 7.78
N ARG A 101 2.52 -2.38 8.03
CA ARG A 101 3.54 -1.41 7.58
C ARG A 101 3.53 -1.20 6.08
N ARG A 102 3.46 -2.28 5.30
CA ARG A 102 3.39 -2.21 3.83
C ARG A 102 2.10 -1.54 3.36
N TYR A 103 1.00 -1.76 4.06
CA TYR A 103 -0.29 -1.16 3.73
C TYR A 103 -0.29 0.34 3.98
N ILE A 104 0.17 0.78 5.16
CA ILE A 104 0.25 2.21 5.53
C ILE A 104 1.14 2.96 4.54
N LEU A 105 2.36 2.46 4.29
CA LEU A 105 3.29 3.10 3.34
C LEU A 105 2.75 3.16 1.91
N TRP A 106 1.98 2.14 1.49
CA TRP A 106 1.32 2.15 0.19
C TRP A 106 0.19 3.18 0.13
N CYS A 107 -0.63 3.29 1.19
CA CYS A 107 -1.69 4.30 1.29
C CYS A 107 -1.10 5.72 1.27
N MET A 108 -0.01 5.95 2.01
CA MET A 108 0.74 7.21 1.99
C MET A 108 1.22 7.55 0.58
N GLU A 109 1.73 6.56 -0.16
CA GLU A 109 2.14 6.77 -1.56
C GLU A 109 0.96 7.12 -2.47
N LYS A 110 -0.18 6.47 -2.29
CA LYS A 110 -1.39 6.74 -3.05
C LYS A 110 -1.95 8.13 -2.78
N TYR A 111 -1.88 8.57 -1.54
CA TYR A 111 -2.25 9.93 -1.15
C TYR A 111 -1.27 10.98 -1.71
N ARG A 112 0.04 10.69 -1.79
CA ARG A 112 1.00 11.56 -2.51
C ARG A 112 0.67 11.68 -4.00
N GLN A 113 0.08 10.66 -4.61
CA GLN A 113 -0.31 10.64 -6.02
C GLN A 113 -1.59 11.44 -6.33
N GLY A 114 -2.24 12.06 -5.34
CA GLY A 114 -3.48 12.81 -5.59
C GLY A 114 -4.76 11.96 -5.54
N LEU A 115 -4.66 10.64 -5.36
CA LEU A 115 -5.84 9.75 -5.36
C LEU A 115 -6.71 9.99 -4.12
N ALA A 116 -8.03 9.78 -4.26
CA ALA A 116 -8.96 9.84 -3.13
C ALA A 116 -8.84 8.56 -2.28
N ILE A 117 -8.99 8.68 -0.96
CA ILE A 117 -8.74 7.55 -0.05
C ILE A 117 -9.74 6.41 -0.28
N LYS A 118 -11.01 6.74 -0.52
CA LYS A 118 -12.06 5.75 -0.83
C LYS A 118 -11.73 4.85 -2.02
N ASP A 119 -10.96 5.33 -2.98
CA ASP A 119 -10.64 4.57 -4.20
C ASP A 119 -9.64 3.44 -3.94
N PHE A 120 -8.75 3.61 -2.94
CA PHE A 120 -7.66 2.67 -2.69
C PHE A 120 -7.72 2.00 -1.31
N ALA A 121 -8.42 2.60 -0.35
CA ALA A 121 -8.60 2.02 0.98
C ALA A 121 -9.46 0.77 0.89
N HIS A 122 -8.98 -0.31 1.48
CA HIS A 122 -9.68 -1.59 1.46
C HIS A 122 -9.75 -2.16 2.87
N GLU A 123 -10.96 -2.54 3.26
CA GLU A 123 -11.20 -3.24 4.51
C GLU A 123 -10.48 -4.60 4.56
N PRO A 124 -10.17 -5.10 5.76
CA PRO A 124 -9.58 -6.41 5.90
C PRO A 124 -10.54 -7.47 5.34
N ARG A 125 -10.04 -8.28 4.41
CA ARG A 125 -10.84 -9.40 3.87
C ARG A 125 -11.34 -10.26 5.03
N PRO A 126 -12.65 -10.54 5.11
CA PRO A 126 -13.20 -11.33 6.20
C PRO A 126 -12.60 -12.74 6.18
N LYS A 127 -12.54 -13.36 7.36
CA LYS A 127 -12.05 -14.72 7.49
C LYS A 127 -12.95 -15.65 6.68
N LYS A 128 -12.36 -16.47 5.81
CA LYS A 128 -13.10 -17.49 5.05
C LYS A 128 -13.83 -18.43 6.03
N THR A 129 -15.15 -18.53 5.90
CA THR A 129 -15.99 -19.48 6.66
C THR A 129 -15.67 -20.92 6.27
N VAL A 130 -15.50 -21.18 4.98
CA VAL A 130 -15.20 -22.52 4.43
C VAL A 130 -13.82 -22.49 3.75
N ARG A 131 -12.86 -23.28 4.27
CA ARG A 131 -11.47 -23.33 3.76
C ARG A 131 -11.25 -24.31 2.59
N GLY A 132 -12.27 -25.01 2.12
CA GLY A 132 -12.15 -25.95 1.00
C GLY A 132 -13.47 -26.14 0.25
N TRP A 133 -13.39 -26.16 -1.07
CA TRP A 133 -14.50 -26.42 -1.98
C TRP A 133 -14.09 -27.54 -2.93
N GLY A 134 -14.96 -28.53 -3.10
CA GLY A 134 -14.78 -29.56 -4.10
C GLY A 134 -15.79 -30.68 -3.97
N PRO A 135 -15.84 -31.62 -4.93
CA PRO A 135 -16.80 -32.73 -4.91
C PRO A 135 -16.71 -33.59 -3.64
N LYS A 136 -15.58 -33.56 -2.93
CA LYS A 136 -15.36 -34.28 -1.67
C LYS A 136 -15.58 -33.40 -0.42
N VAL A 137 -15.66 -32.08 -0.55
CA VAL A 137 -15.79 -31.13 0.55
C VAL A 137 -16.84 -30.08 0.22
N GLN A 138 -18.05 -30.27 0.72
CA GLN A 138 -19.15 -29.33 0.60
C GLN A 138 -19.42 -28.68 1.96
N ASN A 139 -19.58 -27.35 2.01
CA ASN A 139 -19.86 -26.59 3.23
C ASN A 139 -18.86 -26.87 4.38
N GLY A 140 -17.59 -27.12 4.06
CA GLY A 140 -16.54 -27.45 5.03
C GLY A 140 -16.59 -28.87 5.59
N LYS A 141 -17.58 -29.68 5.20
CA LYS A 141 -17.70 -31.09 5.58
C LYS A 141 -17.19 -32.00 4.45
N ARG A 142 -16.38 -32.99 4.80
CA ARG A 142 -15.93 -34.01 3.84
C ARG A 142 -17.08 -34.98 3.56
N ILE A 143 -17.66 -34.94 2.37
CA ILE A 143 -18.65 -35.91 1.94
C ILE A 143 -17.95 -37.19 1.48
N ARG A 144 -18.41 -38.35 1.96
CA ARG A 144 -18.02 -39.66 1.43
C ARG A 144 -19.18 -40.12 0.55
N SER A 145 -18.91 -40.59 -0.66
CA SER A 145 -19.93 -41.22 -1.49
C SER A 145 -20.52 -42.39 -0.72
N ARG A 146 -21.78 -42.29 -0.30
CA ARG A 146 -22.50 -43.44 0.24
C ARG A 146 -22.84 -44.31 -0.99
N ARG A 147 -22.26 -45.51 -1.09
CA ARG A 147 -22.70 -46.49 -2.09
C ARG A 147 -24.07 -46.98 -1.61
N ASP A 148 -25.13 -46.67 -2.35
CA ASP A 148 -26.42 -47.28 -2.08
C ASP A 148 -26.26 -48.79 -2.28
N LYS A 149 -26.48 -49.56 -1.20
CA LYS A 149 -26.23 -51.01 -1.18
C LYS A 149 -27.29 -51.80 -1.97
N TYR A 150 -28.37 -51.16 -2.43
CA TYR A 150 -29.60 -51.81 -2.88
C TYR A 150 -30.22 -51.13 -4.12
N LYS A 151 -29.43 -50.95 -5.17
CA LYS A 151 -29.92 -50.64 -6.53
C LYS A 151 -29.14 -51.48 -7.53
#